data_AF-A0A1V6IVF1-F1
#
_entry.id   AF-A0A1V6IVF1-F1
#
_cell.length_a   1.000
_cell.length_b   1.000
_cell.length_c   1.000
_cell.angle_alpha   90.00
_cell.angle_beta   90.00
_cell.angle_gamma   90.00
#
_symmetry.space_group_name_H-M   'P 1'
#
loop_
_entity.id
_entity.type
_entity.pdbx_description
1 polymer ?
#
loop_
_entity_poly.entity_id
_entity_poly.type
_entity_poly.pdbx_seq_one_letter_code
_entity_poly.pdbx_strand_id
1 'polypeptide(L)'
;MKKRYNENINRFIFNISKSNFQQIISRVILYCITTFIFINMMTSIGGCFAMRETEDIISNLSFSHDGKNVVFDRCHEGDCQIQVYNLETGELAAYQSPRNEQWTMGKYSYDGKKITFSVIPIKPNDDLDLGNMQIAVMDADGKNLKKVTTGSGAKLYPTFSHNGKKILYACAARIREKGKTPAADYDA
;
A
#
# COMPACT_ATOMS: atom_id res chain seq x y z
N MET A 1 12.24 -82.62 37.19
CA MET A 1 11.29 -81.89 36.32
C MET A 1 11.33 -80.35 36.40
N LYS A 2 11.96 -79.72 37.41
CA LYS A 2 11.96 -78.24 37.59
C LYS A 2 12.85 -77.44 36.61
N LYS A 3 13.89 -78.07 36.06
CA LYS A 3 14.91 -77.39 35.22
C LYS A 3 14.43 -77.05 33.80
N ARG A 4 13.70 -77.96 33.15
CA ARG A 4 13.12 -77.76 31.80
C ARG A 4 12.03 -76.69 31.76
N TYR A 5 11.29 -76.50 32.85
CA TYR A 5 10.24 -75.48 32.95
C TYR A 5 10.84 -74.06 32.97
N ASN A 6 11.93 -73.85 33.72
CA ASN A 6 12.61 -72.54 33.80
C ASN A 6 13.31 -72.14 32.49
N GLU A 7 13.89 -73.08 31.75
CA GLU A 7 14.52 -72.76 30.45
C GLU A 7 13.51 -72.30 29.39
N ASN A 8 12.31 -72.90 29.38
CA ASN A 8 11.25 -72.50 28.46
C ASN A 8 10.67 -71.13 28.82
N ILE A 9 10.52 -70.80 30.10
CA ILE A 9 10.10 -69.47 30.55
C ILE A 9 11.15 -68.41 30.19
N ASN A 10 12.43 -68.69 30.42
CA ASN A 10 13.51 -67.74 30.09
C ASN A 10 13.63 -67.49 28.58
N ARG A 11 13.45 -68.53 27.74
CA ARG A 11 13.38 -68.35 26.28
C ARG A 11 12.15 -67.56 25.84
N PHE A 12 11.00 -67.77 26.48
CA PHE A 12 9.77 -67.05 26.16
C PHE A 12 9.87 -65.57 26.53
N ILE A 13 10.38 -65.25 27.72
CA ILE A 13 10.62 -63.87 28.19
C ILE A 13 11.66 -63.17 27.30
N PHE A 14 12.74 -63.86 26.92
CA PHE A 14 13.76 -63.31 26.02
C PHE A 14 13.20 -63.00 24.61
N ASN A 15 12.36 -63.88 24.07
CA ASN A 15 11.72 -63.66 22.77
C ASN A 15 10.68 -62.53 22.80
N ILE A 16 9.93 -62.36 23.90
CA ILE A 16 9.01 -61.21 24.10
C ILE A 16 9.80 -59.90 24.22
N SER A 17 10.92 -59.91 24.96
CA SER A 17 11.80 -58.74 25.08
C SER A 17 12.39 -58.32 23.72
N LYS A 18 12.82 -59.31 22.92
CA LYS A 18 13.34 -59.07 21.56
C LYS A 18 12.26 -58.57 20.60
N SER A 19 11.02 -59.09 20.66
CA SER A 19 9.92 -58.62 19.80
C SER A 19 9.46 -57.21 20.19
N ASN A 20 9.39 -56.88 21.48
CA ASN A 20 9.11 -55.53 21.96
C ASN A 20 10.21 -54.54 21.54
N PHE A 21 11.48 -54.94 21.60
CA PHE A 21 12.59 -54.10 21.15
C PHE A 21 12.57 -53.85 19.63
N GLN A 22 12.25 -54.88 18.83
CA GLN A 22 12.07 -54.74 17.38
C GLN A 22 10.88 -53.82 17.03
N GLN A 23 9.77 -53.89 17.79
CA GLN A 23 8.63 -52.99 17.62
C GLN A 23 8.99 -51.54 17.98
N ILE A 24 9.79 -51.31 19.02
CA ILE A 24 10.26 -49.97 19.39
C ILE A 24 11.16 -49.41 18.28
N ILE A 25 12.11 -50.18 17.77
CA ILE A 25 12.98 -49.77 16.65
C ILE A 25 12.15 -49.45 15.41
N SER A 26 11.19 -50.31 15.05
CA SER A 26 10.31 -50.08 13.89
C SER A 26 9.49 -48.79 14.03
N ARG A 27 8.96 -48.51 15.23
CA ARG A 27 8.25 -47.26 15.52
C ARG A 27 9.17 -46.04 15.40
N VAL A 28 10.38 -46.09 15.96
CA VAL A 28 11.36 -44.99 15.86
C VAL A 28 11.73 -44.73 14.41
N ILE A 29 12.01 -45.77 13.62
CA ILE A 29 12.31 -45.64 12.20
C ILE A 29 11.13 -45.02 11.44
N LEU A 30 9.90 -45.47 11.73
CA LEU A 30 8.71 -44.91 11.10
C LEU A 30 8.52 -43.43 11.46
N TYR A 31 8.76 -43.03 12.71
CA TYR A 31 8.74 -41.62 13.12
C TYR A 31 9.83 -40.79 12.43
N CYS A 32 11.03 -41.34 12.26
CA CYS A 32 12.11 -40.67 11.52
C CYS A 32 11.75 -40.49 10.03
N ILE A 33 11.11 -41.48 9.42
CA ILE A 33 10.66 -41.39 8.02
C ILE A 33 9.53 -40.37 7.87
N THR A 34 8.53 -40.38 8.75
CA THR A 34 7.40 -39.44 8.67
C THR A 34 7.84 -38.01 8.93
N THR A 35 8.73 -37.77 9.89
CA THR A 35 9.30 -36.44 10.14
C THR A 35 10.14 -35.96 8.95
N PHE A 36 10.94 -36.84 8.35
CA PHE A 36 11.70 -36.51 7.13
C PHE A 36 10.78 -36.16 5.96
N ILE A 37 9.71 -36.92 5.72
CA ILE A 37 8.72 -36.61 4.67
C ILE A 37 8.04 -35.27 4.97
N PHE A 38 7.67 -34.99 6.22
CA PHE A 38 7.01 -33.75 6.62
C PHE A 38 7.91 -32.53 6.42
N ILE A 39 9.20 -32.65 6.74
CA ILE A 39 10.20 -31.59 6.52
C ILE A 39 10.36 -31.33 5.01
N ASN A 40 10.45 -32.38 4.19
CA ASN A 40 10.54 -32.24 2.74
C ASN A 40 9.26 -31.68 2.10
N MET A 41 8.08 -31.95 2.68
CA MET A 41 6.82 -31.31 2.25
C MET A 41 6.79 -29.82 2.60
N MET A 42 7.31 -29.41 3.77
CA MET A 42 7.41 -28.00 4.14
C MET A 42 8.37 -27.22 3.21
N THR A 43 9.46 -27.85 2.76
CA THR A 43 10.41 -27.22 1.82
C THR A 43 9.92 -27.23 0.37
N SER A 44 8.99 -28.10 -0.02
CA SER A 44 8.38 -28.09 -1.36
C SER A 44 7.21 -27.12 -1.52
N ILE A 45 6.68 -26.58 -0.40
CA ILE A 45 5.78 -25.40 -0.40
C ILE A 45 6.60 -24.10 -0.42
N GLY A 46 7.84 -24.15 -0.92
CA GLY A 46 8.54 -22.99 -1.51
C GLY A 46 7.85 -22.48 -2.77
N GLY A 47 6.51 -22.43 -2.76
CA GLY A 47 5.74 -21.67 -3.72
C GLY A 47 6.29 -20.26 -3.69
N CYS A 48 6.58 -19.75 -4.87
CA CYS A 48 6.78 -18.33 -5.10
C CYS A 48 5.52 -17.63 -4.57
N PHE A 49 5.52 -17.25 -3.29
CA PHE A 49 4.68 -16.16 -2.86
C PHE A 49 5.24 -14.98 -3.62
N ALA A 50 4.60 -14.64 -4.74
CA ALA A 50 4.71 -13.31 -5.26
C ALA A 50 4.32 -12.41 -4.08
N MET A 51 5.31 -11.83 -3.40
CA MET A 51 5.06 -10.60 -2.66
C MET A 51 4.40 -9.70 -3.69
N ARG A 52 3.17 -9.31 -3.41
CA ARG A 52 2.54 -8.22 -4.15
C ARG A 52 3.40 -7.01 -3.83
N GLU A 53 4.38 -6.71 -4.66
CA GLU A 53 5.09 -5.43 -4.58
C GLU A 53 4.01 -4.36 -4.68
N THR A 54 3.83 -3.64 -3.58
CA THR A 54 2.92 -2.50 -3.54
C THR A 54 3.63 -1.37 -4.27
N GLU A 55 3.30 -1.24 -5.56
CA GLU A 55 3.92 -0.24 -6.43
C GLU A 55 3.63 1.17 -5.90
N ASP A 56 4.69 1.95 -5.75
CA ASP A 56 4.59 3.38 -5.55
C ASP A 56 4.02 4.04 -6.80
N ILE A 57 2.93 4.80 -6.62
CA ILE A 57 2.35 5.58 -7.71
C ILE A 57 2.84 7.01 -7.57
N ILE A 58 3.62 7.47 -8.54
CA ILE A 58 3.99 8.88 -8.70
C ILE A 58 3.15 9.50 -9.81
N SER A 59 2.50 10.62 -9.52
CA SER A 59 1.63 11.30 -10.50
C SER A 59 1.61 12.82 -10.32
N ASN A 60 0.93 13.51 -11.25
CA ASN A 60 0.69 14.96 -11.20
C ASN A 60 1.93 15.85 -11.06
N LEU A 61 3.07 15.45 -11.64
CA LEU A 61 4.31 16.24 -11.62
C LEU A 61 4.10 17.70 -12.05
N SER A 62 4.86 18.61 -11.44
CA SER A 62 4.97 20.01 -11.85
C SER A 62 6.31 20.59 -11.43
N PHE A 63 6.98 21.25 -12.36
CA PHE A 63 8.20 21.99 -12.08
C PHE A 63 7.89 23.36 -11.47
N SER A 64 8.77 23.84 -10.60
CA SER A 64 8.90 25.27 -10.31
C SER A 64 9.41 26.00 -11.55
N HIS A 65 9.14 27.29 -11.68
CA HIS A 65 9.49 28.03 -12.89
C HIS A 65 11.00 28.10 -13.16
N ASP A 66 11.81 28.14 -12.11
CA ASP A 66 13.28 28.11 -12.19
C ASP A 66 13.85 26.72 -12.52
N GLY A 67 13.00 25.68 -12.61
CA GLY A 67 13.39 24.31 -12.92
C GLY A 67 14.12 23.58 -11.80
N LYS A 68 14.22 24.14 -10.59
CA LYS A 68 14.99 23.54 -9.49
C LYS A 68 14.19 22.55 -8.64
N ASN A 69 12.88 22.71 -8.58
CA ASN A 69 12.01 21.88 -7.74
C ASN A 69 10.92 21.21 -8.58
N VAL A 70 10.56 20.00 -8.16
CA VAL A 70 9.44 19.25 -8.73
C VAL A 70 8.47 18.92 -7.61
N VAL A 71 7.22 19.33 -7.75
CA VAL A 71 6.13 18.85 -6.90
C VAL A 71 5.41 17.70 -7.57
N PHE A 72 5.05 16.67 -6.82
CA PHE A 72 4.35 15.48 -7.32
C PHE A 72 3.54 14.82 -6.22
N ASP A 73 2.57 14.02 -6.62
CA ASP A 73 1.85 13.15 -5.70
C ASP A 73 2.57 11.81 -5.63
N ARG A 74 2.79 11.28 -4.43
CA ARG A 74 3.26 9.91 -4.22
C ARG A 74 2.25 9.17 -3.36
N CYS A 75 1.74 8.06 -3.86
CA CYS A 75 0.82 7.19 -3.14
C CYS A 75 1.46 5.81 -2.93
N HIS A 76 1.50 5.36 -1.67
CA HIS A 76 1.96 4.03 -1.29
C HIS A 76 0.91 3.40 -0.39
N GLU A 77 0.36 2.24 -0.78
CA GLU A 77 -0.64 1.51 0.00
C GLU A 77 -1.86 2.34 0.43
N GLY A 78 -2.26 3.30 -0.41
CA GLY A 78 -3.40 4.20 -0.14
C GLY A 78 -3.02 5.45 0.67
N ASP A 79 -1.80 5.54 1.19
CA ASP A 79 -1.29 6.76 1.80
C ASP A 79 -0.67 7.66 0.74
N CYS A 80 -1.28 8.82 0.51
CA CYS A 80 -0.88 9.76 -0.53
C CYS A 80 -0.34 11.05 0.07
N GLN A 81 0.79 11.49 -0.47
CA GLN A 81 1.51 12.69 -0.06
C GLN A 81 1.73 13.61 -1.25
N ILE A 82 1.74 14.91 -0.98
CA ILE A 82 2.37 15.88 -1.88
C ILE A 82 3.84 15.94 -1.51
N GLN A 83 4.72 15.62 -2.45
CA GLN A 83 6.16 15.66 -2.26
C GLN A 83 6.79 16.74 -3.13
N VAL A 84 7.87 17.33 -2.62
CA VAL A 84 8.70 18.31 -3.31
C VAL A 84 10.12 17.79 -3.32
N TYR A 85 10.66 17.60 -4.53
CA TYR A 85 12.05 17.20 -4.74
C TYR A 85 12.86 18.35 -5.33
N ASN A 86 13.98 18.66 -4.72
CA ASN A 86 14.95 19.61 -5.24
C ASN A 86 15.97 18.86 -6.12
N LEU A 87 16.05 19.23 -7.40
CA LEU A 87 16.88 18.57 -8.39
C LEU A 87 18.38 18.89 -8.24
N GLU A 88 18.73 19.99 -7.56
CA GLU A 88 20.12 20.39 -7.37
C GLU A 88 20.72 19.78 -6.10
N THR A 89 19.97 19.81 -4.98
CA THR A 89 20.44 19.34 -3.67
C THR A 89 20.09 17.87 -3.41
N GLY A 90 19.10 17.33 -4.12
CA GLY A 90 18.53 16.01 -3.84
C GLY A 90 17.65 15.96 -2.60
N GLU A 91 17.31 17.11 -2.00
CA GLU A 91 16.42 17.18 -0.85
C GLU A 91 14.98 16.83 -1.23
N LEU A 92 14.32 16.05 -0.36
CA LEU A 92 12.93 15.64 -0.51
C LEU A 92 12.13 16.08 0.71
N ALA A 93 11.11 16.91 0.48
CA ALA A 93 10.09 17.23 1.47
C ALA A 93 8.80 16.48 1.15
N ALA A 94 8.11 15.95 2.17
CA ALA A 94 6.83 15.28 2.03
C ALA A 94 5.79 15.94 2.94
N TYR A 95 4.65 16.29 2.35
CA TYR A 95 3.53 16.94 3.02
C TYR A 95 2.34 15.98 3.10
N GLN A 96 1.99 15.63 4.34
CA GLN A 96 0.94 14.68 4.66
C GLN A 96 -0.36 15.39 4.99
N SER A 97 -1.47 14.86 4.48
CA SER A 97 -2.81 15.32 4.85
C SER A 97 -3.27 14.79 6.21
N PRO A 98 -4.19 15.49 6.90
CA PRO A 98 -4.92 14.92 8.03
C PRO A 98 -5.71 13.66 7.64
N ARG A 99 -6.02 12.78 8.59
CA ARG A 99 -6.70 11.47 8.33
C ARG A 99 -8.06 11.58 7.62
N ASN A 100 -8.74 12.71 7.72
CA ASN A 100 -10.08 12.90 7.14
C ASN A 100 -10.04 13.51 5.73
N GLU A 101 -8.87 13.62 5.11
CA GLU A 101 -8.72 14.11 3.75
C GLU A 101 -7.46 13.56 3.07
N GLN A 102 -7.45 13.60 1.74
CA GLN A 102 -6.31 13.25 0.91
C GLN A 102 -5.92 14.45 0.03
N TRP A 103 -4.63 14.73 -0.11
CA TRP A 103 -4.13 15.81 -0.96
C TRP A 103 -3.59 15.26 -2.28
N THR A 104 -3.79 15.99 -3.38
CA THR A 104 -3.37 15.57 -4.73
C THR A 104 -3.31 16.77 -5.68
N MET A 105 -2.71 16.60 -6.86
CA MET A 105 -2.68 17.59 -7.95
C MET A 105 -1.90 18.86 -7.57
N GLY A 106 -0.77 18.69 -6.88
CA GLY A 106 0.12 19.79 -6.51
C GLY A 106 0.64 20.58 -7.72
N LYS A 107 0.62 21.91 -7.62
CA LYS A 107 1.15 22.85 -8.63
C LYS A 107 1.82 24.05 -7.97
N TYR A 108 3.01 24.40 -8.44
CA TYR A 108 3.74 25.59 -7.99
C TYR A 108 3.11 26.89 -8.49
N SER A 109 3.21 27.94 -7.68
CA SER A 109 3.10 29.31 -8.18
C SER A 109 4.31 29.64 -9.06
N TYR A 110 4.13 30.60 -9.98
CA TYR A 110 5.20 30.98 -10.91
C TYR A 110 6.48 31.45 -10.20
N ASP A 111 6.36 32.13 -9.06
CA ASP A 111 7.50 32.56 -8.24
C ASP A 111 8.08 31.46 -7.33
N GLY A 112 7.54 30.24 -7.39
CA GLY A 112 7.98 29.08 -6.61
C GLY A 112 7.65 29.15 -5.11
N LYS A 113 6.96 30.19 -4.63
CA LYS A 113 6.75 30.41 -3.18
C LYS A 113 5.55 29.68 -2.60
N LYS A 114 4.62 29.22 -3.44
CA LYS A 114 3.37 28.59 -3.02
C LYS A 114 3.09 27.34 -3.82
N ILE A 115 2.31 26.46 -3.20
CA ILE A 115 1.79 25.25 -3.83
C ILE A 115 0.27 25.29 -3.67
N THR A 116 -0.45 25.08 -4.77
CA THR A 116 -1.88 24.84 -4.77
C THR A 116 -2.15 23.38 -5.08
N PHE A 117 -3.23 22.83 -4.52
CA PHE A 117 -3.55 21.42 -4.65
C PHE A 117 -5.03 21.16 -4.36
N SER A 118 -5.50 20.01 -4.81
CA SER A 118 -6.84 19.51 -4.53
C SER A 118 -6.85 18.78 -3.19
N VAL A 119 -7.91 19.00 -2.40
CA VAL A 119 -8.19 18.32 -1.14
C VAL A 119 -9.45 17.49 -1.32
N ILE A 120 -9.32 16.19 -1.18
CA ILE A 120 -10.40 15.21 -1.27
C ILE A 120 -10.82 14.84 0.16
N PRO A 121 -12.02 15.21 0.63
CA PRO A 121 -12.51 14.73 1.93
C PRO A 121 -12.64 13.20 1.93
N ILE A 122 -12.37 12.57 3.06
CA ILE A 122 -12.58 11.13 3.29
C ILE A 122 -13.86 10.96 4.11
N LYS A 123 -14.75 10.09 3.65
CA LYS A 123 -16.02 9.77 4.30
C LYS A 123 -15.79 8.86 5.53
N PRO A 124 -16.78 8.73 6.44
CA PRO A 124 -16.65 7.86 7.61
C PRO A 124 -16.42 6.36 7.30
N ASN A 125 -16.67 5.94 6.07
CA ASN A 125 -16.43 4.58 5.58
C ASN A 125 -15.12 4.45 4.78
N ASP A 126 -14.20 5.39 4.93
CA ASP A 126 -12.90 5.48 4.26
C ASP A 126 -12.95 5.70 2.73
N ASP A 127 -14.13 5.94 2.17
CA ASP A 127 -14.28 6.29 0.76
C ASP A 127 -13.88 7.76 0.50
N LEU A 128 -13.22 8.00 -0.63
CA LEU A 128 -12.94 9.34 -1.14
C LEU A 128 -14.23 10.05 -1.57
N ASP A 129 -14.48 11.25 -1.03
CA ASP A 129 -15.58 12.12 -1.43
C ASP A 129 -15.20 13.01 -2.61
N LEU A 130 -15.12 12.39 -3.78
CA LEU A 130 -14.77 13.07 -5.02
C LEU A 130 -15.73 14.23 -5.37
N GLY A 131 -16.98 14.20 -4.88
CA GLY A 131 -17.97 15.24 -5.16
C GLY A 131 -17.78 16.53 -4.37
N ASN A 132 -17.02 16.47 -3.27
CA ASN A 132 -16.80 17.60 -2.36
C ASN A 132 -15.35 18.07 -2.32
N MET A 133 -14.56 17.73 -3.35
CA MET A 133 -13.18 18.21 -3.50
C MET A 133 -13.10 19.73 -3.43
N GLN A 134 -12.12 20.22 -2.68
CA GLN A 134 -11.81 21.64 -2.51
C GLN A 134 -10.40 21.92 -2.99
N ILE A 135 -10.05 23.21 -3.10
CA ILE A 135 -8.69 23.65 -3.39
C ILE A 135 -8.10 24.27 -2.15
N ALA A 136 -6.85 23.92 -1.89
CA ALA A 136 -6.02 24.54 -0.87
C ALA A 136 -4.77 25.17 -1.47
N VAL A 137 -4.16 26.02 -0.65
CA VAL A 137 -2.86 26.65 -0.90
C VAL A 137 -2.03 26.55 0.37
N MET A 138 -0.74 26.27 0.21
CA MET A 138 0.28 26.40 1.24
C MET A 138 1.51 27.11 0.68
N ASP A 139 2.39 27.56 1.55
CA ASP A 139 3.72 28.01 1.16
C ASP A 139 4.58 26.81 0.74
N ALA A 140 5.62 27.06 -0.07
CA ALA A 140 6.49 26.00 -0.58
C ALA A 140 7.28 25.25 0.51
N ASP A 141 7.34 25.80 1.73
CA ASP A 141 7.89 25.13 2.91
C ASP A 141 6.84 24.34 3.72
N GLY A 142 5.60 24.28 3.23
CA GLY A 142 4.47 23.59 3.86
C GLY A 142 3.69 24.44 4.88
N LYS A 143 4.10 25.67 5.15
CA LYS A 143 3.41 26.54 6.12
C LYS A 143 2.18 27.23 5.51
N ASN A 144 1.41 27.90 6.37
CA ASN A 144 0.29 28.76 5.97
C ASN A 144 -0.77 28.08 5.09
N LEU A 145 -0.99 26.79 5.34
CA LEU A 145 -2.03 25.99 4.70
C LEU A 145 -3.42 26.63 4.90
N LYS A 146 -4.16 26.78 3.81
CA LYS A 146 -5.57 27.20 3.84
C LYS A 146 -6.37 26.65 2.66
N LYS A 147 -7.60 26.24 2.91
CA LYS A 147 -8.60 25.98 1.87
C LYS A 147 -9.09 27.32 1.32
N VAL A 148 -9.14 27.46 -0.01
CA VAL A 148 -9.50 28.70 -0.70
C VAL A 148 -10.82 28.60 -1.47
N THR A 149 -11.42 27.41 -1.51
CA THR A 149 -12.77 27.18 -2.04
C THR A 149 -13.68 26.61 -0.96
N THR A 150 -14.98 26.78 -1.17
CA THR A 150 -16.05 26.22 -0.34
C THR A 150 -17.22 25.75 -1.21
N GLY A 151 -18.21 25.11 -0.59
CA GLY A 151 -19.47 24.73 -1.24
C GLY A 151 -19.39 23.44 -2.08
N SER A 152 -20.54 23.03 -2.60
CA SER A 152 -20.75 21.76 -3.31
C SER A 152 -20.12 21.72 -4.70
N GLY A 153 -19.89 20.50 -5.19
CA GLY A 153 -19.26 20.22 -6.48
C GLY A 153 -17.74 20.13 -6.37
N ALA A 154 -17.15 19.30 -7.23
CA ALA A 154 -15.72 19.00 -7.19
C ALA A 154 -14.91 20.15 -7.81
N LYS A 155 -13.92 20.66 -7.07
CA LYS A 155 -12.92 21.60 -7.57
C LYS A 155 -11.63 20.83 -7.85
N LEU A 156 -11.16 20.91 -9.09
CA LEU A 156 -10.15 20.02 -9.66
C LEU A 156 -9.06 20.80 -10.38
N TYR A 157 -7.87 20.20 -10.47
CA TYR A 157 -6.75 20.68 -11.29
C TYR A 157 -6.43 22.17 -11.07
N PRO A 158 -6.16 22.60 -9.83
CA PRO A 158 -5.85 24.00 -9.56
C PRO A 158 -4.53 24.41 -10.21
N THR A 159 -4.47 25.64 -10.74
CA THR A 159 -3.23 26.25 -11.22
C THR A 159 -3.22 27.74 -10.95
N PHE A 160 -2.04 28.30 -10.65
CA PHE A 160 -1.91 29.73 -10.44
C PHE A 160 -1.92 30.49 -11.77
N SER A 161 -2.54 31.67 -11.77
CA SER A 161 -2.24 32.68 -12.77
C SER A 161 -0.77 33.08 -12.68
N HIS A 162 -0.15 33.49 -13.78
CA HIS A 162 1.27 33.85 -13.83
C HIS A 162 1.73 34.86 -12.74
N ASN A 163 0.89 35.83 -12.38
CA ASN A 163 1.20 36.80 -11.32
C ASN A 163 0.93 36.31 -9.89
N GLY A 164 0.53 35.04 -9.71
CA GLY A 164 0.22 34.41 -8.42
C GLY A 164 -1.03 34.90 -7.70
N LYS A 165 -1.79 35.86 -8.26
CA LYS A 165 -2.94 36.49 -7.56
C LYS A 165 -4.24 35.72 -7.68
N LYS A 166 -4.36 34.82 -8.66
CA LYS A 166 -5.58 34.03 -8.92
C LYS A 166 -5.23 32.56 -9.06
N ILE A 167 -6.22 31.70 -8.82
CA ILE A 167 -6.17 30.27 -9.08
C ILE A 167 -7.30 29.94 -10.07
N LEU A 168 -6.93 29.29 -11.18
CA LEU A 168 -7.86 28.68 -12.11
C LEU A 168 -8.07 27.22 -11.72
N TYR A 169 -9.30 26.72 -11.87
CA TYR A 169 -9.64 25.33 -11.60
C TYR A 169 -10.85 24.88 -12.41
N ALA A 170 -10.98 23.56 -12.58
CA ALA A 170 -12.18 22.95 -13.14
C ALA A 170 -13.20 22.70 -12.02
N CYS A 171 -14.48 23.01 -12.28
CA CYS A 171 -15.57 22.81 -11.33
C CYS A 171 -16.64 21.89 -11.93
N ALA A 172 -16.77 20.68 -11.39
CA ALA A 172 -17.86 19.78 -11.75
C ALA A 172 -19.03 19.99 -10.77
N ALA A 173 -20.07 20.69 -11.23
CA ALA A 173 -21.24 21.00 -10.40
C ALA A 173 -22.04 19.75 -9.97
N ARG A 174 -21.95 18.65 -10.74
CA ARG A 174 -22.64 17.38 -10.46
C ARG A 174 -21.86 16.20 -11.02
N ILE A 175 -21.50 15.26 -10.15
CA ILE A 175 -21.08 13.92 -10.59
C ILE A 175 -22.37 13.15 -10.92
N ARG A 176 -22.47 12.61 -12.14
CA ARG A 176 -23.59 11.75 -12.52
C ARG A 176 -23.43 10.38 -11.86
N GLU A 177 -24.46 9.90 -11.18
CA GLU A 177 -24.47 8.58 -10.57
C GLU A 177 -24.89 7.47 -11.56
N LYS A 178 -25.63 7.83 -12.62
CA LYS A 178 -26.13 6.92 -13.67
C LYS A 178 -26.21 7.62 -15.02
N GLY A 179 -26.14 6.83 -16.10
CA GLY A 179 -26.28 7.27 -17.50
C GLY A 179 -24.94 7.54 -18.20
N LYS A 180 -24.98 7.65 -19.54
CA LYS A 180 -23.81 8.00 -20.37
C LYS A 180 -23.59 9.52 -20.39
N THR A 181 -22.35 9.95 -20.57
CA THR A 181 -22.05 11.34 -20.96
C THR A 181 -22.45 11.52 -22.42
N PRO A 182 -22.95 12.69 -22.85
CA PRO A 182 -23.10 12.99 -24.27
C PRO A 182 -21.78 12.87 -25.04
N ALA A 183 -20.64 13.02 -24.34
CA ALA A 183 -19.30 12.79 -24.89
C ALA A 183 -19.01 11.32 -25.24
N ALA A 184 -19.66 10.35 -24.59
CA ALA A 184 -19.48 8.93 -24.92
C ALA A 184 -20.01 8.57 -26.32
N ASP A 185 -20.80 9.45 -26.95
CA ASP A 185 -21.23 9.29 -28.34
C ASP A 185 -20.21 9.89 -29.34
N TYR A 186 -19.12 10.51 -28.84
CA TYR A 186 -18.03 11.11 -29.64
C TYR A 186 -16.67 10.42 -29.45
N ASP A 187 -16.57 9.43 -28.57
CA ASP A 187 -15.39 8.58 -28.47
C ASP A 187 -15.41 7.59 -29.65
N ALA A 188 -14.51 7.81 -30.63
CA ALA A 188 -14.38 7.03 -31.86
C ALA A 188 -13.76 5.64 -31.63
#